data_AF-A0A522UBH9-F1
#
_entry.id   AF-A0A522UBH9-F1
#
_cell.length_a   1.000
_cell.length_b   1.000
_cell.length_c   1.000
_cell.angle_alpha   90.00
_cell.angle_beta   90.00
_cell.angle_gamma   90.00
#
_symmetry.space_group_name_H-M   'P 1'
#
loop_
_entity.id
_entity.type
_entity.pdbx_description
1 polymer ?
#
loop_
_entity_poly.entity_id
_entity_poly.type
_entity_poly.pdbx_seq_one_letter_code
_entity_poly.pdbx_strand_id
1 'polypeptide(L)'
;MKNVFGNGCPFTVKANGQKVDEDGFVTSSLTYITNRRTCVSVKIGDGHVQVRDTKDADKTALTFSPDEWRAFVGGVKNGEFDL
;
A
#
# COMPACT_ATOMS: atom_id res chain seq x y z
N MET A 1 -5.20 5.03 23.64
CA MET A 1 -5.95 4.64 22.43
C MET A 1 -4.96 4.22 21.37
N LYS A 2 -5.15 3.07 20.69
CA LYS A 2 -4.27 2.67 19.58
C LYS A 2 -4.62 3.50 18.35
N ASN A 3 -3.60 4.01 17.67
CA ASN A 3 -3.74 4.63 16.36
C ASN A 3 -4.04 3.53 15.34
N VAL A 4 -5.26 3.50 14.82
CA VAL A 4 -5.73 2.49 13.85
C VAL A 4 -6.20 3.14 12.57
N PHE A 5 -5.87 2.54 11.44
CA PHE A 5 -6.37 2.92 10.12
C PHE A 5 -7.89 2.70 10.08
N GLY A 6 -8.58 3.25 9.07
CA GLY A 6 -10.02 3.02 8.88
C GLY A 6 -10.40 1.55 8.61
N ASN A 7 -9.42 0.68 8.33
CA ASN A 7 -9.60 -0.77 8.24
C ASN A 7 -9.39 -1.51 9.58
N GLY A 8 -9.06 -0.81 10.66
CA GLY A 8 -8.78 -1.38 11.99
C GLY A 8 -7.34 -1.83 12.22
N CYS A 9 -6.47 -1.80 11.20
CA CYS A 9 -5.06 -2.15 11.37
C CYS A 9 -4.32 -1.07 12.18
N PRO A 10 -3.45 -1.45 13.14
CA PRO A 10 -2.64 -0.48 13.86
C PRO A 10 -1.66 0.23 12.94
N PHE A 11 -1.36 1.49 13.25
CA PHE A 11 -0.34 2.27 12.54
C PHE A 11 0.53 3.08 13.49
N THR A 12 1.72 3.42 12.98
CA THR A 12 2.63 4.42 13.52
C THR A 12 2.77 5.59 12.54
N VAL A 13 3.22 6.74 13.01
CA VAL A 13 3.41 7.93 12.18
C VAL A 13 4.91 8.15 12.03
N LYS A 14 5.42 8.08 10.79
CA LYS A 14 6.81 8.45 10.47
C LYS A 14 7.03 9.96 10.67
N ALA A 15 8.29 10.38 10.77
CA ALA A 15 8.66 11.78 10.95
C ALA A 15 8.10 12.72 9.85
N ASN A 16 7.88 12.19 8.64
CA ASN A 16 7.26 12.91 7.52
C ASN A 16 5.71 12.94 7.58
N GLY A 17 5.09 12.53 8.69
CA GLY A 17 3.63 12.50 8.86
C GLY A 17 2.94 11.28 8.23
N GLN A 18 3.69 10.38 7.59
CA GLN A 18 3.14 9.23 6.89
C GLN A 18 2.73 8.13 7.88
N LYS A 19 1.47 7.70 7.83
CA LYS A 19 0.94 6.58 8.62
C LYS A 19 1.36 5.25 7.99
N VAL A 20 2.04 4.41 8.75
CA VAL A 20 2.55 3.11 8.29
C VAL A 20 2.18 2.01 9.28
N ASP A 21 1.92 0.80 8.80
CA ASP A 21 1.84 -0.37 9.68
C ASP A 21 3.23 -0.85 10.14
N GLU A 22 3.26 -1.94 10.92
CA GLU A 22 4.47 -2.52 11.49
C GLU A 22 5.53 -2.94 10.46
N ASP A 23 5.10 -3.25 9.23
CA ASP A 23 6.00 -3.66 8.14
C ASP A 23 6.44 -2.46 7.28
N GLY A 24 5.90 -1.27 7.56
CA GLY A 24 6.19 -0.02 6.87
C GLY A 24 5.30 0.26 5.65
N PHE A 25 4.21 -0.50 5.46
CA PHE A 25 3.26 -0.29 4.35
C PHE A 25 2.29 0.85 4.64
N VAL A 26 1.84 1.50 3.57
CA VAL A 26 0.87 2.58 3.63
C VAL A 26 -0.37 2.29 2.83
N THR A 27 -1.51 2.74 3.37
CA THR A 27 -2.80 2.76 2.68
C THR A 27 -3.15 4.18 2.24
N SER A 28 -4.00 4.33 1.23
CA SER A 28 -4.48 5.64 0.77
C SER A 28 -5.04 6.50 1.92
N SER A 29 -4.85 7.82 1.84
CA SER A 29 -5.44 8.78 2.78
C SER A 29 -6.97 8.72 2.81
N LEU A 30 -7.61 8.27 1.72
CA LEU A 30 -9.06 8.08 1.66
C LEU A 30 -9.57 7.01 2.65
N THR A 31 -8.69 6.07 3.04
CA THR A 31 -8.98 5.06 4.08
C THR A 31 -9.36 5.73 5.40
N TYR A 32 -8.72 6.86 5.74
CA TYR A 32 -9.01 7.59 6.98
C TYR A 32 -10.37 8.29 6.94
N ILE A 33 -10.73 8.89 5.80
CA ILE A 33 -11.93 9.73 5.70
C ILE A 33 -13.20 8.87 5.63
N THR A 34 -13.15 7.74 4.94
CA THR A 34 -14.36 7.01 4.56
C THR A 34 -14.65 5.79 5.43
N ASN A 35 -13.74 5.42 6.34
CA ASN A 35 -13.78 4.18 7.11
C ASN A 35 -14.04 2.92 6.24
N ARG A 36 -13.73 3.02 4.94
CA ARG A 36 -13.84 1.91 4.00
C ARG A 36 -12.59 1.07 4.12
N ARG A 37 -12.78 -0.25 4.15
CA ARG A 37 -11.67 -1.20 4.00
C ARG A 37 -11.02 -0.93 2.65
N THR A 38 -9.79 -0.46 2.65
CA THR A 38 -8.96 -0.54 1.46
C THR A 38 -8.64 -2.00 1.18
N CYS A 39 -8.27 -2.29 -0.07
CA CYS A 39 -7.87 -3.62 -0.52
C CYS A 39 -6.40 -3.65 -0.92
N VAL A 40 -5.66 -2.55 -0.78
CA VAL A 40 -4.28 -2.42 -1.25
C VAL A 40 -3.49 -1.52 -0.30
N SER A 41 -2.27 -1.96 0.02
CA SER A 41 -1.24 -1.17 0.69
C SER A 41 0.08 -1.27 -0.06
N VAL A 42 0.89 -0.21 0.01
CA VAL A 42 2.15 -0.09 -0.74
C VAL A 42 3.29 0.26 0.20
N LYS A 43 4.46 -0.33 -0.01
CA LYS A 43 5.72 0.09 0.60
C LYS A 43 6.72 0.41 -0.50
N ILE A 44 7.32 1.59 -0.41
CA ILE A 44 8.37 2.05 -1.33
C ILE A 44 9.61 2.30 -0.48
N GLY A 45 10.70 1.61 -0.82
CA GLY A 45 11.94 1.65 -0.06
C GLY A 45 12.86 0.50 -0.44
N ASP A 46 14.12 0.56 -0.01
CA ASP A 46 15.09 -0.54 -0.17
C ASP A 46 15.25 -1.03 -1.62
N GLY A 47 15.09 -0.12 -2.59
CA GLY A 47 15.20 -0.42 -4.02
C GLY A 47 14.00 -1.16 -4.61
N HIS A 48 12.89 -1.30 -3.88
CA HIS A 48 11.72 -2.06 -4.34
C HIS A 48 10.41 -1.28 -4.13
N VAL A 49 9.39 -1.70 -4.89
CA VAL A 49 7.98 -1.37 -4.64
C VAL A 49 7.26 -2.65 -4.27
N GLN A 50 6.66 -2.67 -3.08
CA GLN A 50 5.91 -3.82 -2.60
C GLN A 50 4.43 -3.47 -2.50
N VAL A 51 3.57 -4.33 -3.02
CA VAL A 51 2.12 -4.16 -3.03
C VAL A 51 1.47 -5.39 -2.41
N ARG A 52 0.57 -5.19 -1.44
CA ARG A 52 -0.17 -6.28 -0.80
C ARG A 52 -1.64 -5.95 -0.61
N ASP A 53 -2.48 -6.99 -0.59
CA ASP A 53 -3.87 -6.86 -0.16
C ASP A 53 -3.91 -6.68 1.36
N THR A 54 -4.58 -5.62 1.81
CA THR A 54 -4.79 -5.34 3.23
C THR A 54 -5.73 -6.34 3.91
N LYS A 55 -6.43 -7.18 3.15
CA LYS A 55 -7.28 -8.27 3.65
C LYS A 55 -6.53 -9.61 3.72
N ASP A 56 -5.34 -9.68 3.15
CA ASP A 56 -4.51 -10.88 3.23
C ASP A 56 -3.99 -11.04 4.67
N ALA A 57 -4.43 -12.11 5.33
CA ALA A 57 -4.00 -12.45 6.68
C ALA A 57 -2.51 -12.83 6.73
N ASP A 58 -1.99 -13.42 5.66
CA ASP A 58 -0.59 -13.83 5.53
C ASP A 58 0.30 -12.67 5.05
N LYS A 59 -0.32 -11.55 4.66
CA LYS A 59 0.33 -10.30 4.23
C LYS A 59 1.33 -10.48 3.09
N THR A 60 1.05 -11.40 2.17
CA THR A 60 1.91 -11.68 1.02
C THR A 60 1.98 -10.45 0.12
N ALA A 61 3.21 -10.02 -0.19
CA ALA A 61 3.45 -8.86 -1.02
C ALA A 61 4.02 -9.25 -2.39
N LEU A 62 3.45 -8.70 -3.46
CA LEU A 62 4.09 -8.64 -4.77
C LEU A 62 5.23 -7.62 -4.67
N THR A 63 6.43 -8.02 -5.06
CA THR A 63 7.63 -7.19 -5.00
C THR A 63 8.12 -6.90 -6.41
N PHE A 64 8.29 -5.62 -6.72
CA PHE A 64 8.74 -5.12 -8.00
C PHE A 64 10.07 -4.39 -7.81
N SER A 65 11.02 -4.61 -8.72
CA SER A 65 12.13 -3.69 -8.93
C SER A 65 11.62 -2.32 -9.44
N PRO A 66 12.45 -1.26 -9.42
CA PRO A 66 12.04 0.05 -9.90
C PRO A 66 11.68 0.04 -11.39
N ASP A 67 12.36 -0.77 -12.19
CA ASP A 67 12.11 -0.87 -13.63
C ASP A 67 10.84 -1.64 -13.94
N GLU A 68 10.58 -2.76 -13.25
CA GLU A 68 9.32 -3.49 -13.36
C GLU A 68 8.13 -2.63 -12.93
N TRP A 69 8.28 -1.84 -11.86
CA TRP A 69 7.22 -0.93 -11.42
C TRP A 69 6.92 0.14 -12.47
N ARG A 70 7.95 0.73 -13.09
CA ARG A 70 7.77 1.71 -14.18
C ARG A 70 7.07 1.08 -15.38
N ALA A 71 7.48 -0.13 -15.78
CA ALA A 71 6.85 -0.87 -16.87
C ALA A 71 5.38 -1.18 -16.56
N PHE A 72 5.09 -1.70 -15.36
CA PHE A 72 3.73 -1.98 -14.89
C PHE A 72 2.84 -0.73 -14.95
N VAL A 73 3.28 0.39 -14.39
CA VAL A 73 2.53 1.66 -14.43
C VAL A 73 2.35 2.16 -15.86
N GLY A 74 3.35 1.96 -16.73
CA GLY A 74 3.26 2.26 -18.15
C GLY A 74 2.14 1.46 -18.82
N GLY A 75 2.13 0.13 -18.65
CA GLY A 75 1.10 -0.74 -19.23
C GLY A 75 -0.31 -0.43 -18.73
N VAL A 76 -0.46 -0.14 -17.42
CA VAL A 76 -1.75 0.29 -16.84
C VAL A 76 -2.25 1.57 -17.51
N LYS A 77 -1.38 2.57 -17.73
CA LYS A 77 -1.77 3.83 -18.38
C LYS A 77 -2.08 3.66 -19.87
N ASN A 78 -1.49 2.66 -20.51
CA ASN A 78 -1.74 2.33 -21.90
C ASN A 78 -2.99 1.46 -22.11
N GLY A 79 -3.68 1.06 -21.04
CA GLY A 79 -4.86 0.19 -21.11
C GLY A 79 -4.54 -1.27 -21.42
N GLU A 80 -3.30 -1.71 -21.21
CA GLU A 80 -2.88 -3.11 -21.51
C GLU A 80 -3.58 -4.16 -20.64
N PHE A 81 -4.22 -3.72 -19.55
CA PHE A 81 -4.93 -4.58 -18.59
C PHE A 81 -6.43 -4.31 -18.54
N ASP A 82 -6.98 -3.53 -19.47
CA ASP A 82 -8.42 -3.29 -19.58
C ASP A 82 -9.06 -4.49 -20.30
N LEU A 83 -9.59 -5.44 -19.50
CA LEU A 83 -10.30 -6.64 -19.97
C LEU A 83 -11.77 -6.37 -20.33
#